data_AF-A0A971HRH9-F1
#
_entry.id   AF-A0A971HRH9-F1
#
_cell.length_a   1.000
_cell.length_b   1.000
_cell.length_c   1.000
_cell.angle_alpha   90.00
_cell.angle_beta   90.00
_cell.angle_gamma   90.00
#
_symmetry.space_group_name_H-M   'P 1'
#
loop_
_entity.id
_entity.type
_entity.pdbx_description
1 polymer ?
#
loop_
_entity_poly.entity_id
_entity_poly.type
_entity_poly.pdbx_seq_one_letter_code
_entity_poly.pdbx_strand_id
1 'polypeptide(L)'
;RSYDLDVLREKVSLLRSKTACHLHLDVLGGLEHDSFKDFCKSYDDVYNLKPHDIQVSLVKVLRGTPLEKKQANKTFFAMNRPPYTILRTDWLLPNEAMLIQDIGKLTEGIVNSMRYNQALESLTKLVFNGSASSLLIEMVKFWRKEKIQFFNFTPENTAKNLTNFVHTLALPENSQKRITSLITHELRMCQKIQGPDLFIGIDFGEKQKKYEYRVSAGIRGYWYERHPTNAQNEWPAIVAYKFERDLSAVPSIEILNLSDEELFVLMLVQNRTSIDRGAEVWHKYRPEWPLPQIEKVIEKMIENELIYSSGNH
;
A
#
# COMPACT_ATOMS: atom_id res chain seq x y z
N ARG A 1 35.44 2.48 -5.00
CA ARG A 1 34.28 1.78 -5.61
C ARG A 1 34.19 2.24 -7.06
N SER A 2 34.21 1.33 -8.02
CA SER A 2 34.03 1.60 -9.45
C SER A 2 32.82 0.80 -9.93
N TYR A 3 31.62 1.23 -9.54
CA TYR A 3 30.41 0.81 -10.23
C TYR A 3 29.74 2.06 -10.78
N ASP A 4 29.29 1.95 -12.01
CA ASP A 4 28.64 3.04 -12.71
C ASP A 4 27.14 2.88 -12.53
N LEU A 5 26.53 3.82 -11.80
CA LEU A 5 25.08 3.83 -11.54
C LEU A 5 24.27 3.98 -12.83
N ASP A 6 24.80 4.68 -13.83
CA ASP A 6 24.11 4.88 -15.10
C ASP A 6 24.11 3.57 -15.90
N VAL A 7 25.23 2.84 -15.89
CA VAL A 7 25.30 1.48 -16.48
C VAL A 7 24.36 0.51 -15.76
N LEU A 8 24.27 0.57 -14.43
CA LEU A 8 23.31 -0.26 -13.67
C LEU A 8 21.87 0.08 -14.07
N ARG A 9 21.52 1.37 -14.12
CA ARG A 9 20.19 1.85 -14.51
C ARG A 9 19.82 1.40 -15.92
N GLU A 10 20.74 1.53 -16.87
CA GLU A 10 20.54 1.09 -18.25
C GLU A 10 20.26 -0.41 -18.32
N LYS A 11 21.08 -1.24 -17.66
CA LYS A 11 20.92 -2.70 -17.66
C LYS A 11 19.60 -3.13 -17.01
N VAL A 12 19.23 -2.52 -15.89
CA VAL A 12 17.96 -2.84 -15.21
C VAL A 12 16.77 -2.44 -16.09
N SER A 13 16.79 -1.24 -16.70
CA SER A 13 15.74 -0.79 -17.61
C SER A 13 15.60 -1.70 -18.83
N LEU A 14 16.73 -2.12 -19.42
CA LEU A 14 16.76 -3.04 -20.54
C LEU A 14 16.16 -4.40 -20.16
N LEU A 15 16.59 -4.99 -19.04
CA LEU A 15 16.07 -6.28 -18.59
C LEU A 15 14.58 -6.23 -18.29
N ARG A 16 14.09 -5.17 -17.62
CA ARG A 16 12.65 -5.01 -17.33
C ARG A 16 11.79 -4.85 -18.58
N SER A 17 12.30 -4.20 -19.63
CA SER A 17 11.54 -3.94 -20.85
C SER A 17 11.62 -5.07 -21.88
N LYS A 18 12.69 -5.88 -21.85
CA LYS A 18 12.96 -6.91 -22.86
C LYS A 18 12.74 -8.33 -22.38
N THR A 19 12.56 -8.55 -21.08
CA THR A 19 12.47 -9.90 -20.51
C THR A 19 11.35 -9.98 -19.47
N ALA A 20 10.90 -11.20 -19.19
CA ALA A 20 10.01 -11.50 -18.06
C ALA A 20 10.79 -11.86 -16.78
N CYS A 21 12.11 -11.59 -16.73
CA CYS A 21 12.93 -11.96 -15.59
C CYS A 21 12.56 -11.14 -14.35
N HIS A 22 12.35 -11.84 -13.24
CA HIS A 22 12.26 -11.20 -11.93
C HIS A 22 13.63 -10.64 -11.56
N LEU A 23 13.67 -9.38 -11.14
CA LEU A 23 14.91 -8.66 -10.85
C LEU A 23 15.00 -8.43 -9.36
N HIS A 24 16.05 -9.00 -8.78
CA HIS A 24 16.41 -8.86 -7.38
C HIS A 24 17.66 -8.00 -7.31
N LEU A 25 17.62 -6.89 -6.57
CA LEU A 25 18.76 -6.01 -6.38
C LEU A 25 19.21 -6.01 -4.92
N ASP A 26 20.50 -6.27 -4.70
CA ASP A 26 21.12 -6.25 -3.38
C ASP A 26 21.63 -4.86 -3.02
N VAL A 27 21.30 -4.39 -1.82
CA VAL A 27 21.87 -3.19 -1.20
C VAL A 27 22.62 -3.60 0.06
N LEU A 28 23.94 -3.42 0.03
CA LEU A 28 24.83 -3.78 1.14
C LEU A 28 25.24 -2.55 1.95
N GLY A 29 25.03 -2.61 3.27
CA GLY A 29 25.54 -1.64 4.23
C GLY A 29 26.77 -2.13 4.99
N GLY A 30 27.59 -1.20 5.49
CA GLY A 30 28.76 -1.51 6.31
C GLY A 30 30.00 -1.92 5.53
N LEU A 31 30.11 -1.47 4.28
CA LEU A 31 31.35 -1.56 3.51
C LEU A 31 32.38 -0.54 4.01
N GLU A 32 33.63 -0.71 3.58
CA GLU A 32 34.70 0.24 3.90
C GLU A 32 34.39 1.62 3.28
N HIS A 33 34.58 2.69 4.06
CA HIS A 33 34.24 4.07 3.68
C HIS A 33 32.75 4.31 3.41
N ASP A 34 31.86 3.41 3.86
CA ASP A 34 30.42 3.49 3.61
C ASP A 34 29.72 3.95 4.89
N SER A 35 29.26 5.20 4.90
CA SER A 35 28.47 5.74 6.01
C SER A 35 27.00 5.32 5.91
N PHE A 36 26.22 5.54 6.97
CA PHE A 36 24.77 5.35 6.92
C PHE A 36 24.10 6.20 5.83
N LYS A 37 24.62 7.41 5.59
CA LYS A 37 24.12 8.29 4.52
C LYS A 37 24.36 7.71 3.13
N ASP A 38 25.51 7.07 2.92
CA ASP A 38 25.86 6.42 1.65
C ASP A 38 24.98 5.18 1.39
N PHE A 39 24.67 4.43 2.46
CA PHE A 39 23.66 3.38 2.41
C PHE A 39 22.29 3.92 1.99
N CYS A 40 21.81 5.01 2.61
CA CYS A 40 20.51 5.60 2.29
C CYS A 40 20.43 6.05 0.83
N LYS A 41 21.51 6.68 0.33
CA LYS A 41 21.62 7.06 -1.08
C LYS A 41 21.54 5.83 -2.00
N SER A 42 22.30 4.78 -1.68
CA SER A 42 22.30 3.53 -2.46
C SER A 42 20.93 2.86 -2.46
N TYR A 43 20.23 2.89 -1.33
CA TYR A 43 18.87 2.38 -1.21
C TYR A 43 17.90 3.17 -2.08
N ASP A 44 17.95 4.51 -2.03
CA ASP A 44 17.11 5.38 -2.85
C ASP A 44 17.38 5.18 -4.35
N ASP A 45 18.65 5.06 -4.74
CA ASP A 45 19.05 4.77 -6.13
C ASP A 45 18.42 3.44 -6.60
N VAL A 46 18.54 2.37 -5.81
CA VAL A 46 17.98 1.05 -6.14
C VAL A 46 16.46 1.05 -6.13
N TYR A 47 15.82 1.68 -5.14
CA TYR A 47 14.36 1.78 -5.06
C TYR A 47 13.78 2.47 -6.31
N ASN A 48 14.44 3.52 -6.79
CA ASN A 48 14.01 4.25 -8.00
C ASN A 48 14.17 3.47 -9.30
N LEU A 49 14.97 2.40 -9.33
CA LEU A 49 15.04 1.48 -10.47
C LEU A 49 13.78 0.60 -10.59
N LYS A 50 12.92 0.59 -9.56
CA LYS A 50 11.71 -0.22 -9.45
C LYS A 50 12.00 -1.70 -9.78
N PRO A 51 12.97 -2.35 -9.08
CA PRO A 51 13.17 -3.79 -9.19
C PRO A 51 11.94 -4.53 -8.63
N HIS A 52 11.90 -5.83 -8.84
CA HIS A 52 10.81 -6.64 -8.27
C HIS A 52 11.05 -6.92 -6.78
N ASP A 53 12.32 -7.12 -6.40
CA ASP A 53 12.73 -7.31 -5.01
C ASP A 53 13.98 -6.50 -4.69
N ILE A 54 14.04 -5.97 -3.47
CA ILE A 54 15.22 -5.33 -2.90
C ILE A 54 15.67 -6.14 -1.69
N GLN A 55 16.90 -6.63 -1.74
CA GLN A 55 17.52 -7.33 -0.61
C GLN A 55 18.47 -6.39 0.12
N VAL A 56 18.07 -5.97 1.32
CA VAL A 56 18.93 -5.17 2.20
C VAL A 56 19.69 -6.11 3.13
N SER A 57 21.00 -5.97 3.21
CA SER A 57 21.78 -6.67 4.23
C SER A 57 23.04 -5.91 4.64
N LEU A 58 23.55 -6.24 5.82
CA LEU A 58 24.86 -5.79 6.27
C LEU A 58 25.92 -6.78 5.80
N VAL A 59 27.10 -6.25 5.49
CA VAL A 59 28.27 -7.05 5.14
C VAL A 59 28.60 -8.06 6.24
N LYS A 60 29.02 -9.25 5.82
CA LYS A 60 29.46 -10.35 6.69
C LYS A 60 30.98 -10.50 6.58
N VAL A 61 31.65 -10.65 7.72
CA VAL A 61 33.09 -10.93 7.75
C VAL A 61 33.31 -12.44 7.78
N LEU A 62 33.55 -13.03 6.61
CA LEU A 62 33.77 -14.47 6.49
C LEU A 62 35.25 -14.82 6.67
N ARG A 63 35.51 -16.03 7.20
CA ARG A 63 36.86 -16.55 7.40
C ARG A 63 37.62 -16.64 6.07
N GLY A 64 38.90 -16.27 6.08
CA GLY A 64 39.78 -16.24 4.91
C GLY A 64 39.61 -15.02 4.00
N THR A 65 38.66 -14.12 4.27
CA THR A 65 38.43 -12.95 3.41
C THR A 65 39.36 -11.78 3.75
N PRO A 66 39.60 -10.85 2.81
CA PRO A 66 40.32 -9.61 3.10
C PRO A 66 39.72 -8.81 4.27
N LEU A 67 38.40 -8.88 4.48
CA LEU A 67 37.72 -8.21 5.59
C LEU A 67 38.08 -8.82 6.96
N GLU A 68 38.34 -10.12 7.03
CA GLU A 68 38.80 -10.76 8.28
C GLU A 68 40.16 -10.20 8.71
N LYS A 69 41.09 -10.04 7.77
CA LYS A 69 42.41 -9.43 8.04
C LYS A 69 42.27 -8.00 8.57
N LYS A 70 41.25 -7.27 8.13
CA LYS A 70 40.97 -5.90 8.60
C LYS A 70 40.29 -5.84 9.97
N GLN A 71 39.74 -6.94 10.52
CA GLN A 71 39.28 -6.96 11.91
C GLN A 71 40.43 -6.80 12.90
N ALA A 72 41.62 -7.31 12.58
CA ALA A 72 42.80 -7.18 13.44
C ALA A 72 43.16 -5.71 13.71
N ASN A 73 42.89 -4.83 12.75
CA ASN A 73 43.12 -3.39 12.85
C ASN A 73 41.99 -2.64 13.57
N LYS A 74 40.99 -3.35 14.11
CA LYS A 74 39.82 -2.77 14.79
C LYS A 74 38.98 -1.82 13.93
N THR A 75 39.04 -1.94 12.61
CA THR A 75 38.20 -1.16 11.67
C THR A 75 36.80 -1.75 11.51
N PHE A 76 36.67 -3.06 11.66
CA PHE A 76 35.42 -3.80 11.53
C PHE A 76 35.15 -4.60 12.80
N PHE A 77 33.93 -4.50 13.32
CA PHE A 77 33.46 -5.33 14.43
C PHE A 77 32.28 -6.13 13.95
N ALA A 78 32.36 -7.45 14.01
CA ALA A 78 31.31 -8.35 13.55
C ALA A 78 31.00 -9.43 14.60
N MET A 79 29.88 -10.10 14.42
CA MET A 79 29.53 -11.27 15.24
C MET A 79 30.61 -12.36 15.11
N ASN A 80 30.98 -12.96 16.23
CA ASN A 80 31.97 -14.04 16.28
C ASN A 80 31.42 -15.43 15.88
N ARG A 81 30.11 -15.50 15.64
CA ARG A 81 29.36 -16.70 15.21
C ARG A 81 28.52 -16.36 13.98
N PRO A 82 28.12 -17.37 13.18
CA PRO A 82 27.19 -17.16 12.07
C PRO A 82 25.97 -16.35 12.55
N PRO A 83 25.49 -15.36 11.78
CA PRO A 83 25.84 -15.09 10.38
C PRO A 83 27.09 -14.22 10.13
N TYR A 84 27.92 -13.93 11.13
CA TYR A 84 29.13 -13.09 11.03
C TYR A 84 28.89 -11.66 10.53
N THR A 85 27.66 -11.16 10.74
CA THR A 85 27.25 -9.82 10.31
C THR A 85 28.03 -8.75 11.07
N ILE A 86 28.42 -7.68 10.38
CA ILE A 86 29.02 -6.51 10.98
C ILE A 86 28.05 -5.86 11.97
N LEU A 87 28.58 -5.51 13.14
CA LEU A 87 27.91 -4.76 14.19
C LEU A 87 28.25 -3.27 14.10
N ARG A 88 29.49 -2.92 13.72
CA ARG A 88 29.92 -1.55 13.42
C ARG A 88 31.18 -1.52 12.58
N THR A 89 31.42 -0.38 11.94
CA THR A 89 32.69 -0.05 11.28
C THR A 89 33.18 1.30 11.80
N ASP A 90 34.31 1.79 11.28
CA ASP A 90 34.76 3.17 11.55
C ASP A 90 33.85 4.24 10.90
N TRP A 91 32.96 3.84 9.98
CA TRP A 91 32.03 4.74 9.25
C TRP A 91 30.55 4.51 9.58
N LEU A 92 30.22 3.40 10.25
CA LEU A 92 28.86 2.99 10.55
C LEU A 92 28.73 2.60 12.03
N LEU A 93 27.90 3.34 12.76
CA LEU A 93 27.65 3.14 14.18
C LEU A 93 26.77 1.90 14.44
N PRO A 94 26.84 1.28 15.64
CA PRO A 94 25.98 0.15 15.99
C PRO A 94 24.48 0.40 15.81
N ASN A 95 24.00 1.58 16.21
CA ASN A 95 22.59 1.94 16.08
C ASN A 95 22.17 2.09 14.62
N GLU A 96 23.07 2.57 13.75
CA GLU A 96 22.82 2.68 12.32
C GLU A 96 22.81 1.30 11.66
N ALA A 97 23.71 0.40 12.06
CA ALA A 97 23.69 -0.99 11.62
C ALA A 97 22.36 -1.68 12.00
N MET A 98 21.86 -1.47 13.22
CA MET A 98 20.54 -1.95 13.63
C MET A 98 19.41 -1.35 12.78
N LEU A 99 19.50 -0.05 12.49
CA LEU A 99 18.52 0.64 11.64
C LEU A 99 18.50 0.06 10.21
N ILE A 100 19.66 -0.23 9.62
CA ILE A 100 19.75 -0.91 8.31
C ILE A 100 19.04 -2.28 8.33
N GLN A 101 19.24 -3.07 9.40
CA GLN A 101 18.56 -4.36 9.52
C GLN A 101 17.03 -4.21 9.61
N ASP A 102 16.54 -3.20 10.34
CA ASP A 102 15.10 -2.94 10.46
C ASP A 102 14.50 -2.39 9.17
N ILE A 103 15.22 -1.53 8.45
CA ILE A 103 14.87 -1.10 7.09
C ILE A 103 14.74 -2.33 6.19
N GLY A 104 15.67 -3.29 6.28
CA GLY A 104 15.58 -4.52 5.50
C GLY A 104 14.34 -5.36 5.81
N LYS A 105 13.93 -5.45 7.07
CA LYS A 105 12.68 -6.16 7.43
C LYS A 105 11.43 -5.46 6.91
N LEU A 106 11.37 -4.12 6.97
CA LEU A 106 10.25 -3.37 6.38
C LEU A 106 10.26 -3.43 4.85
N THR A 107 11.44 -3.42 4.24
CA THR A 107 11.60 -3.59 2.79
C THR A 107 11.01 -4.93 2.36
N GLU A 108 11.42 -6.02 3.01
CA GLU A 108 10.90 -7.35 2.73
C GLU A 108 9.39 -7.47 2.98
N GLY A 109 8.92 -7.05 4.16
CA GLY A 109 7.54 -7.25 4.57
C GLY A 109 6.52 -6.34 3.89
N ILE A 110 6.92 -5.13 3.52
CA ILE A 110 6.02 -4.08 3.05
C ILE A 110 6.34 -3.71 1.60
N VAL A 111 7.59 -3.31 1.30
CA VAL A 111 7.97 -2.83 -0.04
C VAL A 111 7.91 -3.95 -1.07
N ASN A 112 8.64 -5.05 -0.87
CA ASN A 112 8.71 -6.19 -1.79
C ASN A 112 7.34 -6.87 -1.96
N SER A 113 6.43 -6.72 -0.98
CA SER A 113 5.08 -7.27 -1.10
C SER A 113 4.24 -6.60 -2.20
N MET A 114 4.61 -5.38 -2.62
CA MET A 114 3.93 -4.59 -3.66
C MET A 114 2.44 -4.28 -3.43
N ARG A 115 1.86 -4.71 -2.30
CA ARG A 115 0.45 -4.56 -1.95
C ARG A 115 0.00 -3.12 -1.77
N TYR A 116 0.89 -2.26 -1.24
CA TYR A 116 0.60 -0.87 -0.90
C TYR A 116 1.47 0.12 -1.71
N ASN A 117 1.83 -0.26 -2.93
CA ASN A 117 2.84 0.46 -3.71
C ASN A 117 2.43 1.91 -4.00
N GLN A 118 1.16 2.18 -4.31
CA GLN A 118 0.70 3.53 -4.59
C GLN A 118 0.67 4.40 -3.32
N ALA A 119 0.27 3.84 -2.18
CA ALA A 119 0.34 4.55 -0.89
C ALA A 119 1.78 4.89 -0.51
N LEU A 120 2.72 3.94 -0.65
CA LEU A 120 4.14 4.17 -0.38
C LEU A 120 4.73 5.21 -1.35
N GLU A 121 4.45 5.11 -2.65
CA GLU A 121 4.93 6.09 -3.64
C GLU A 121 4.38 7.50 -3.36
N SER A 122 3.10 7.58 -2.94
CA SER A 122 2.48 8.84 -2.54
C SER A 122 3.13 9.45 -1.29
N LEU A 123 3.37 8.63 -0.25
CA LEU A 123 4.07 9.07 0.96
C LEU A 123 5.50 9.53 0.66
N THR A 124 6.25 8.73 -0.09
CA THR A 124 7.62 9.05 -0.48
C THR A 124 7.69 10.39 -1.21
N LYS A 125 6.79 10.65 -2.17
CA LYS A 125 6.79 11.91 -2.94
C LYS A 125 6.29 13.11 -2.15
N LEU A 126 5.14 12.97 -1.46
CA LEU A 126 4.46 14.10 -0.83
C LEU A 126 5.08 14.51 0.50
N VAL A 127 5.68 13.57 1.23
CA VAL A 127 6.14 13.78 2.61
C VAL A 127 7.67 13.72 2.71
N PHE A 128 8.29 12.84 1.93
CA PHE A 128 9.72 12.54 2.05
C PHE A 128 10.55 13.01 0.84
N ASN A 129 10.02 13.94 0.04
CA ASN A 129 10.71 14.57 -1.10
C ASN A 129 11.34 13.55 -2.08
N GLY A 130 10.70 12.39 -2.26
CA GLY A 130 11.19 11.33 -3.15
C GLY A 130 12.19 10.35 -2.53
N SER A 131 12.56 10.51 -1.25
CA SER A 131 13.50 9.61 -0.57
C SER A 131 12.76 8.47 0.15
N ALA A 132 12.87 7.26 -0.40
CA ALA A 132 12.27 6.05 0.17
C ALA A 132 13.00 5.61 1.46
N SER A 133 14.32 5.82 1.54
CA SER A 133 15.11 5.58 2.73
C SER A 133 14.64 6.47 3.90
N SER A 134 14.34 7.75 3.63
CA SER A 134 13.79 8.66 4.64
C SER A 134 12.41 8.20 5.15
N LEU A 135 11.53 7.77 4.25
CA LEU A 135 10.24 7.17 4.63
C LEU A 135 10.46 5.95 5.55
N LEU A 136 11.32 5.02 5.15
CA LEU A 136 11.56 3.79 5.91
C LEU A 136 12.22 4.05 7.27
N ILE A 137 13.10 5.04 7.37
CA ILE A 137 13.68 5.45 8.65
C ILE A 137 12.59 5.91 9.62
N GLU A 138 11.66 6.77 9.19
CA GLU A 138 10.55 7.22 10.03
C GLU A 138 9.58 6.08 10.36
N MET A 139 9.33 5.17 9.41
CA MET A 139 8.55 3.97 9.67
C MET A 139 9.24 3.07 10.72
N VAL A 140 10.56 2.84 10.64
CA VAL A 140 11.28 2.06 11.66
C VAL A 140 11.14 2.71 13.03
N LYS A 141 11.29 4.04 13.13
CA LYS A 141 11.10 4.78 14.39
C LYS A 141 9.69 4.58 14.95
N PHE A 142 8.66 4.70 14.11
CA PHE A 142 7.27 4.43 14.50
C PHE A 142 7.08 2.98 14.96
N TRP A 143 7.55 1.99 14.19
CA TRP A 143 7.45 0.57 14.55
C TRP A 143 8.10 0.26 15.89
N ARG A 144 9.29 0.83 16.15
CA ARG A 144 10.01 0.66 17.42
C ARG A 144 9.28 1.34 18.57
N LYS A 145 8.78 2.55 18.37
CA LYS A 145 8.02 3.32 19.38
C LYS A 145 6.74 2.61 19.79
N GLU A 146 5.96 2.14 18.82
CA GLU A 146 4.70 1.42 19.03
C GLU A 146 4.89 -0.07 19.37
N LYS A 147 6.15 -0.52 19.49
CA LYS A 147 6.52 -1.92 19.81
C LYS A 147 5.91 -2.95 18.84
N ILE A 148 5.78 -2.57 17.58
CA ILE A 148 5.27 -3.43 16.52
C ILE A 148 6.34 -4.44 16.11
N GLN A 149 5.93 -5.70 15.93
CA GLN A 149 6.82 -6.78 15.53
C GLN A 149 7.17 -6.72 14.03
N PHE A 150 8.44 -6.87 13.69
CA PHE A 150 8.97 -6.83 12.31
C PHE A 150 8.87 -8.16 11.55
N PHE A 151 7.77 -8.91 11.72
CA PHE A 151 7.55 -10.18 11.01
C PHE A 151 6.07 -10.46 10.67
N ASN A 152 5.13 -9.74 11.26
CA ASN A 152 3.70 -9.92 11.03
C ASN A 152 3.16 -8.90 10.01
N PHE A 153 3.45 -9.14 8.74
CA PHE A 153 3.07 -8.26 7.63
C PHE A 153 1.89 -8.83 6.83
N THR A 154 0.82 -9.26 7.50
CA THR A 154 -0.46 -9.55 6.78
C THR A 154 -1.00 -8.26 6.14
N PRO A 155 -1.85 -8.33 5.11
CA PRO A 155 -2.45 -7.13 4.52
C PRO A 155 -3.12 -6.26 5.59
N GLU A 156 -3.95 -6.86 6.45
CA GLU A 156 -4.72 -6.14 7.47
C GLU A 156 -3.81 -5.43 8.48
N ASN A 157 -2.77 -6.11 8.97
CA ASN A 157 -1.83 -5.52 9.93
C ASN A 157 -0.98 -4.43 9.26
N THR A 158 -0.58 -4.64 8.01
CA THR A 158 0.20 -3.65 7.26
C THR A 158 -0.64 -2.40 7.02
N ALA A 159 -1.87 -2.53 6.52
CA ALA A 159 -2.79 -1.42 6.32
C ALA A 159 -3.08 -0.68 7.63
N LYS A 160 -3.37 -1.40 8.72
CA LYS A 160 -3.61 -0.80 10.04
C LYS A 160 -2.40 0.03 10.50
N ASN A 161 -1.20 -0.55 10.44
CA ASN A 161 0.00 0.12 10.93
C ASN A 161 0.42 1.28 10.02
N LEU A 162 0.24 1.16 8.69
CA LEU A 162 0.46 2.26 7.75
C LEU A 162 -0.52 3.40 8.01
N THR A 163 -1.82 3.13 8.19
CA THR A 163 -2.80 4.16 8.52
C THR A 163 -2.45 4.86 9.83
N ASN A 164 -2.10 4.11 10.88
CA ASN A 164 -1.65 4.70 12.15
C ASN A 164 -0.39 5.55 11.98
N PHE A 165 0.59 5.08 11.20
CA PHE A 165 1.80 5.84 10.88
C PHE A 165 1.45 7.15 10.17
N VAL A 166 0.56 7.12 9.18
CA VAL A 166 0.07 8.32 8.47
C VAL A 166 -0.59 9.31 9.43
N HIS A 167 -1.32 8.84 10.44
CA HIS A 167 -1.88 9.71 11.48
C HIS A 167 -0.85 10.36 12.40
N THR A 168 0.39 9.85 12.46
CA THR A 168 1.48 10.50 13.20
C THR A 168 2.21 11.56 12.38
N LEU A 169 2.02 11.58 11.05
CA LEU A 169 2.66 12.56 10.17
C LEU A 169 1.87 13.88 10.21
N ALA A 170 2.60 14.99 10.26
CA ALA A 170 2.02 16.34 10.22
C ALA A 170 1.61 16.71 8.78
N LEU A 171 0.55 16.08 8.28
CA LEU A 171 0.03 16.29 6.93
C LEU A 171 -1.22 17.19 6.94
N PRO A 172 -1.47 17.95 5.86
CA PRO A 172 -2.77 18.57 5.65
C PRO A 172 -3.87 17.50 5.69
N GLU A 173 -5.01 17.83 6.31
CA GLU A 173 -6.12 16.90 6.52
C GLU A 173 -6.54 16.19 5.22
N ASN A 174 -6.62 16.93 4.11
CA ASN A 174 -6.97 16.38 2.80
C ASN A 174 -5.98 15.31 2.31
N SER A 175 -4.68 15.57 2.45
CA SER A 175 -3.62 14.63 2.05
C SER A 175 -3.66 13.37 2.91
N GLN A 176 -3.89 13.54 4.20
CA GLN A 176 -4.00 12.45 5.15
C GLN A 176 -5.19 11.54 4.83
N LYS A 177 -6.39 12.11 4.68
CA LYS A 177 -7.62 11.37 4.30
C LYS A 177 -7.46 10.62 2.98
N ARG A 178 -6.75 11.23 2.04
CA ARG A 178 -6.49 10.63 0.73
C ARG A 178 -5.53 9.45 0.81
N ILE A 179 -4.42 9.57 1.53
CA ILE A 179 -3.49 8.45 1.71
C ILE A 179 -4.17 7.31 2.48
N THR A 180 -4.95 7.62 3.52
CA THR A 180 -5.74 6.60 4.23
C THR A 180 -6.75 5.92 3.31
N SER A 181 -7.46 6.68 2.46
CA SER A 181 -8.38 6.13 1.47
C SER A 181 -7.66 5.21 0.48
N LEU A 182 -6.44 5.58 0.05
CA LEU A 182 -5.61 4.77 -0.83
C LEU A 182 -5.12 3.48 -0.17
N ILE A 183 -4.67 3.52 1.08
CA ILE A 183 -4.29 2.32 1.85
C ILE A 183 -5.48 1.37 1.96
N THR A 184 -6.67 1.89 2.25
CA THR A 184 -7.90 1.09 2.34
C THR A 184 -8.28 0.49 0.98
N HIS A 185 -8.10 1.24 -0.10
CA HIS A 185 -8.30 0.74 -1.46
C HIS A 185 -7.36 -0.42 -1.77
N GLU A 186 -6.05 -0.23 -1.55
CA GLU A 186 -5.04 -1.26 -1.78
C GLU A 186 -5.23 -2.50 -0.88
N LEU A 187 -5.67 -2.32 0.37
CA LEU A 187 -6.06 -3.45 1.23
C LEU A 187 -7.19 -4.26 0.61
N ARG A 188 -8.24 -3.62 0.11
CA ARG A 188 -9.37 -4.32 -0.53
C ARG A 188 -8.92 -5.09 -1.76
N MET A 189 -7.99 -4.54 -2.54
CA MET A 189 -7.38 -5.24 -3.68
C MET A 189 -6.58 -6.49 -3.28
N CYS A 190 -6.27 -6.68 -1.99
CA CYS A 190 -5.59 -7.87 -1.47
C CYS A 190 -6.55 -8.95 -0.91
N GLN A 191 -7.83 -8.64 -0.74
CA GLN A 191 -8.77 -9.49 -0.02
C GLN A 191 -9.61 -10.36 -0.96
N LYS A 192 -9.53 -11.70 -0.80
CA LYS A 192 -10.41 -12.64 -1.51
C LYS A 192 -11.84 -12.61 -0.99
N ILE A 193 -11.98 -12.51 0.34
CA ILE A 193 -13.25 -12.54 1.06
C ILE A 193 -13.32 -11.28 1.89
N GLN A 194 -14.51 -10.71 1.97
CA GLN A 194 -14.79 -9.48 2.71
C GLN A 194 -14.35 -9.62 4.18
N GLY A 195 -13.43 -8.78 4.62
CA GLY A 195 -13.24 -8.51 6.04
C GLY A 195 -14.39 -7.64 6.58
N PRO A 196 -14.55 -7.53 7.91
CA PRO A 196 -15.46 -6.55 8.49
C PRO A 196 -15.09 -5.15 7.98
N ASP A 197 -16.09 -4.29 7.73
CA ASP A 197 -15.85 -2.90 7.38
C ASP A 197 -15.12 -2.22 8.54
N LEU A 198 -13.81 -2.04 8.38
CA LEU A 198 -12.94 -1.38 9.35
C LEU A 198 -13.10 0.15 9.33
N PHE A 199 -13.92 0.68 8.42
CA PHE A 199 -13.99 2.11 8.13
C PHE A 199 -15.42 2.63 8.11
N ILE A 200 -15.58 3.86 8.60
CA ILE A 200 -16.86 4.55 8.73
C ILE A 200 -17.36 4.91 7.33
N GLY A 201 -18.49 4.33 6.92
CA GLY A 201 -19.19 4.68 5.67
C GLY A 201 -20.17 5.84 5.86
N ILE A 202 -20.76 6.30 4.76
CA ILE A 202 -21.90 7.21 4.80
C ILE A 202 -23.05 6.56 5.57
N ASP A 203 -23.67 7.32 6.48
CA ASP A 203 -24.93 6.91 7.10
C ASP A 203 -26.09 7.03 6.11
N PHE A 204 -26.53 5.86 5.63
CA PHE A 204 -27.70 5.72 4.77
C PHE A 204 -29.00 5.49 5.56
N GLY A 205 -28.99 5.68 6.88
CA GLY A 205 -30.16 5.55 7.75
C GLY A 205 -30.55 4.10 8.07
N GLU A 206 -31.78 3.94 8.60
CA GLU A 206 -32.30 2.64 8.97
C GLU A 206 -32.56 1.74 7.75
N LYS A 207 -32.08 0.49 7.84
CA LYS A 207 -32.27 -0.50 6.78
C LYS A 207 -33.72 -0.94 6.70
N GLN A 208 -34.33 -0.85 5.53
CA GLN A 208 -35.67 -1.39 5.30
C GLN A 208 -35.67 -2.91 5.41
N LYS A 209 -36.62 -3.46 6.17
CA LYS A 209 -36.78 -4.92 6.36
C LYS A 209 -37.17 -5.62 5.05
N LYS A 210 -38.10 -5.03 4.30
CA LYS A 210 -38.47 -5.46 2.94
C LYS A 210 -37.90 -4.44 1.97
N TYR A 211 -37.13 -4.92 1.00
CA TYR A 211 -36.51 -4.06 -0.01
C TYR A 211 -36.49 -4.84 -1.31
N GLU A 212 -36.99 -4.19 -2.37
CA GLU A 212 -37.29 -4.82 -3.64
C GLU A 212 -36.04 -5.38 -4.34
N TYR A 213 -34.92 -4.68 -4.23
CA TYR A 213 -33.69 -5.02 -4.95
C TYR A 213 -32.59 -5.62 -4.06
N ARG A 214 -31.66 -6.32 -4.70
CA ARG A 214 -30.46 -6.89 -4.08
C ARG A 214 -29.26 -6.67 -5.01
N VAL A 215 -28.10 -6.39 -4.41
CA VAL A 215 -26.84 -6.33 -5.16
C VAL A 215 -26.44 -7.75 -5.54
N SER A 216 -26.04 -7.93 -6.80
CA SER A 216 -25.56 -9.21 -7.29
C SER A 216 -24.37 -9.71 -6.46
N ALA A 217 -24.28 -11.03 -6.32
CA ALA A 217 -23.23 -11.65 -5.51
C ALA A 217 -21.82 -11.28 -6.05
N GLY A 218 -20.90 -11.00 -5.14
CA GLY A 218 -19.55 -10.53 -5.48
C GLY A 218 -19.42 -9.03 -5.71
N ILE A 219 -20.52 -8.30 -5.95
CA ILE A 219 -20.48 -6.85 -6.15
C ILE A 219 -20.64 -6.11 -4.81
N ARG A 220 -19.78 -5.12 -4.57
CA ARG A 220 -19.84 -4.22 -3.41
C ARG A 220 -19.39 -2.82 -3.76
N GLY A 221 -20.17 -1.84 -3.31
CA GLY A 221 -19.76 -0.44 -3.26
C GLY A 221 -19.11 -0.12 -1.91
N TYR A 222 -18.01 0.61 -1.94
CA TYR A 222 -17.40 1.17 -0.73
C TYR A 222 -17.23 2.66 -0.84
N TRP A 223 -17.48 3.33 0.27
CA TRP A 223 -17.24 4.75 0.40
C TRP A 223 -15.81 5.04 0.85
N TYR A 224 -15.30 6.17 0.36
CA TYR A 224 -14.02 6.75 0.73
C TYR A 224 -14.20 8.25 0.99
N GLU A 225 -13.57 8.74 2.06
CA GLU A 225 -13.51 10.18 2.38
C GLU A 225 -12.93 11.01 1.24
N ARG A 226 -12.01 10.41 0.49
CA ARG A 226 -11.38 10.98 -0.70
C ARG A 226 -11.23 9.91 -1.77
N HIS A 227 -11.29 10.31 -3.04
CA HIS A 227 -11.06 9.36 -4.11
C HIS A 227 -9.66 8.73 -3.98
N PRO A 228 -9.56 7.38 -3.92
CA PRO A 228 -8.28 6.73 -3.62
C PRO A 228 -7.27 6.91 -4.77
N THR A 229 -7.71 6.76 -6.02
CA THR A 229 -6.81 6.76 -7.20
C THR A 229 -6.81 8.06 -8.01
N ASN A 230 -7.91 8.82 -8.06
CA ASN A 230 -7.99 10.09 -8.76
C ASN A 230 -7.51 11.24 -7.87
N ALA A 231 -6.35 11.80 -8.22
CA ALA A 231 -5.71 12.84 -7.44
C ALA A 231 -6.39 14.19 -7.40
N GLN A 232 -7.11 14.50 -8.47
CA GLN A 232 -7.74 15.79 -8.70
C GLN A 232 -9.14 15.83 -8.07
N ASN A 233 -9.69 14.67 -7.70
CA ASN A 233 -11.01 14.59 -7.10
C ASN A 233 -10.92 14.87 -5.58
N GLU A 234 -11.34 16.07 -5.21
CA GLU A 234 -11.41 16.51 -3.82
C GLU A 234 -12.72 16.11 -3.11
N TRP A 235 -13.60 15.36 -3.77
CA TRP A 235 -14.85 14.90 -3.18
C TRP A 235 -14.74 13.47 -2.64
N PRO A 236 -15.56 13.11 -1.63
CA PRO A 236 -15.75 11.72 -1.29
C PRO A 236 -16.20 10.92 -2.50
N ALA A 237 -15.74 9.68 -2.58
CA ALA A 237 -15.95 8.80 -3.72
C ALA A 237 -16.53 7.46 -3.28
N ILE A 238 -17.33 6.87 -4.16
CA ILE A 238 -17.74 5.48 -4.06
C ILE A 238 -16.93 4.72 -5.09
N VAL A 239 -16.36 3.58 -4.71
CA VAL A 239 -15.72 2.66 -5.65
C VAL A 239 -16.43 1.33 -5.54
N ALA A 240 -16.88 0.80 -6.68
CA ALA A 240 -17.51 -0.50 -6.77
C ALA A 240 -16.50 -1.55 -7.20
N TYR A 241 -16.54 -2.70 -6.54
CA TYR A 241 -15.68 -3.84 -6.78
C TYR A 241 -16.53 -5.05 -7.09
N LYS A 242 -16.04 -5.89 -7.99
CA LYS A 242 -16.53 -7.23 -8.24
C LYS A 242 -15.46 -8.22 -7.82
N PHE A 243 -15.75 -8.95 -6.75
CA PHE A 243 -14.88 -9.98 -6.20
C PHE A 243 -15.18 -11.32 -6.86
N GLU A 244 -14.12 -12.08 -7.14
CA GLU A 244 -14.24 -13.48 -7.54
C GLU A 244 -14.99 -14.27 -6.46
N ARG A 245 -16.04 -14.99 -6.89
CA ARG A 245 -16.93 -15.76 -6.01
C ARG A 245 -16.43 -17.18 -5.82
N ASP A 246 -15.76 -17.71 -6.83
CA ASP A 246 -15.21 -19.05 -6.76
C ASP A 246 -13.91 -19.02 -5.94
N LEU A 247 -14.00 -19.56 -4.71
CA LEU A 247 -12.85 -19.65 -3.82
C LEU A 247 -11.73 -20.53 -4.39
N SER A 248 -12.02 -21.39 -5.38
CA SER A 248 -11.05 -22.22 -6.08
C SER A 248 -10.40 -21.52 -7.28
N ALA A 249 -11.01 -20.46 -7.80
CA ALA A 249 -10.45 -19.68 -8.88
C ALA A 249 -9.29 -18.79 -8.40
N VAL A 250 -8.44 -18.40 -9.36
CA VAL A 250 -7.41 -17.38 -9.11
C VAL A 250 -8.16 -16.09 -8.74
N PRO A 251 -7.90 -15.53 -7.55
CA PRO A 251 -8.63 -14.35 -7.13
C PRO A 251 -8.39 -13.21 -8.09
N SER A 252 -9.47 -12.61 -8.56
CA SER A 252 -9.44 -11.35 -9.27
C SER A 252 -10.40 -10.40 -8.61
N ILE A 253 -10.02 -9.13 -8.60
CA ILE A 253 -10.87 -8.03 -8.16
C ILE A 253 -10.92 -7.05 -9.31
N GLU A 254 -12.13 -6.89 -9.85
CA GLU A 254 -12.41 -5.91 -10.88
C GLU A 254 -12.98 -4.65 -10.23
N ILE A 255 -12.45 -3.49 -10.61
CA ILE A 255 -13.03 -2.20 -10.26
C ILE A 255 -14.06 -1.87 -11.35
N LEU A 256 -15.32 -1.76 -10.96
CA LEU A 256 -16.41 -1.49 -11.90
C LEU A 256 -16.41 -0.02 -12.29
N ASN A 257 -16.33 0.25 -13.59
CA ASN A 257 -16.40 1.61 -14.14
C ASN A 257 -17.87 2.05 -14.28
N LEU A 258 -18.46 2.48 -13.17
CA LEU A 258 -19.85 2.92 -13.06
C LEU A 258 -19.91 4.45 -13.00
N SER A 259 -20.98 5.03 -13.53
CA SER A 259 -21.30 6.45 -13.34
C SER A 259 -21.60 6.76 -11.87
N ASP A 260 -21.48 8.03 -11.48
CA ASP A 260 -21.82 8.48 -10.11
C ASP A 260 -23.26 8.13 -9.72
N GLU A 261 -24.19 8.16 -10.68
CA GLU A 261 -25.59 7.76 -10.48
C GLU A 261 -25.72 6.26 -10.17
N GLU A 262 -25.06 5.42 -10.95
CA GLU A 262 -25.04 3.96 -10.75
C GLU A 262 -24.35 3.58 -9.43
N LEU A 263 -23.24 4.23 -9.09
CA LEU A 263 -22.54 4.03 -7.81
C LEU A 263 -23.43 4.40 -6.63
N PHE A 264 -24.19 5.48 -6.77
CA PHE A 264 -25.11 5.92 -5.74
C PHE A 264 -26.28 4.96 -5.55
N VAL A 265 -26.93 4.55 -6.64
CA VAL A 265 -28.01 3.54 -6.61
C VAL A 265 -27.50 2.22 -6.06
N LEU A 266 -26.28 1.78 -6.43
CA LEU A 266 -25.64 0.59 -5.86
C LEU A 266 -25.56 0.69 -4.32
N MET A 267 -25.15 1.83 -3.79
CA MET A 267 -25.07 2.05 -2.34
C MET A 267 -26.44 2.06 -1.66
N LEU A 268 -27.48 2.61 -2.29
CA LEU A 268 -28.86 2.54 -1.78
C LEU A 268 -29.35 1.10 -1.68
N VAL A 269 -29.17 0.31 -2.74
CA VAL A 269 -29.59 -1.09 -2.79
C VAL A 269 -28.78 -1.93 -1.80
N GLN A 270 -27.47 -1.70 -1.70
CA GLN A 270 -26.60 -2.38 -0.75
C GLN A 270 -27.03 -2.14 0.71
N ASN A 271 -27.40 -0.91 1.05
CA ASN A 271 -27.82 -0.53 2.39
C ASN A 271 -29.31 -0.77 2.68
N ARG A 272 -30.12 -1.06 1.65
CA ARG A 272 -31.58 -1.21 1.73
C ARG A 272 -32.27 0.07 2.21
N THR A 273 -31.86 1.19 1.61
CA THR A 273 -32.32 2.54 1.98
C THR A 273 -33.43 3.01 1.04
N SER A 274 -34.46 3.67 1.59
CA SER A 274 -35.56 4.21 0.80
C SER A 274 -35.07 5.25 -0.21
N ILE A 275 -35.82 5.40 -1.31
CA ILE A 275 -35.52 6.39 -2.35
C ILE A 275 -35.53 7.81 -1.77
N ASP A 276 -36.53 8.16 -0.94
CA ASP A 276 -36.64 9.49 -0.32
C ASP A 276 -35.42 9.83 0.53
N ARG A 277 -34.97 8.90 1.38
CA ARG A 277 -33.77 9.09 2.20
C ARG A 277 -32.51 9.13 1.35
N GLY A 278 -32.48 8.36 0.26
CA GLY A 278 -31.43 8.43 -0.74
C GLY A 278 -31.30 9.84 -1.29
N ALA A 279 -32.39 10.48 -1.69
CA ALA A 279 -32.34 11.85 -2.22
C ALA A 279 -31.69 12.85 -1.25
N GLU A 280 -31.99 12.76 0.05
CA GLU A 280 -31.34 13.58 1.08
C GLU A 280 -29.83 13.32 1.15
N VAL A 281 -29.42 12.05 1.10
CA VAL A 281 -28.00 11.66 1.07
C VAL A 281 -27.31 12.19 -0.19
N TRP A 282 -27.94 12.07 -1.36
CA TRP A 282 -27.41 12.58 -2.62
C TRP A 282 -27.13 14.07 -2.55
N HIS A 283 -28.11 14.88 -2.15
CA HIS A 283 -27.94 16.32 -2.02
C HIS A 283 -26.93 16.73 -0.95
N LYS A 284 -26.73 15.93 0.09
CA LYS A 284 -25.67 16.18 1.09
C LYS A 284 -24.26 16.07 0.48
N TYR A 285 -24.03 15.13 -0.43
CA TYR A 285 -22.70 14.86 -1.00
C TYR A 285 -22.49 15.49 -2.39
N ARG A 286 -23.58 15.80 -3.09
CA ARG A 286 -23.61 16.40 -4.44
C ARG A 286 -24.75 17.44 -4.50
N PRO A 287 -24.65 18.55 -3.73
CA PRO A 287 -25.74 19.52 -3.61
C PRO A 287 -26.13 20.18 -4.93
N GLU A 288 -25.17 20.33 -5.85
CA GLU A 288 -25.37 21.01 -7.13
C GLU A 288 -25.82 20.07 -8.26
N TRP A 289 -25.94 18.76 -8.01
CA TRP A 289 -26.27 17.77 -9.04
C TRP A 289 -27.75 17.43 -9.00
N PRO A 290 -28.41 17.27 -10.16
CA PRO A 290 -29.79 16.81 -10.19
C PRO A 290 -29.91 15.42 -9.56
N LEU A 291 -31.06 15.12 -8.96
CA LEU A 291 -31.32 13.77 -8.47
C LEU A 291 -31.32 12.81 -9.68
N PRO A 292 -30.63 11.66 -9.59
CA PRO A 292 -30.64 10.68 -10.66
C PRO A 292 -32.06 10.19 -10.94
N GLN A 293 -32.33 9.77 -12.18
CA GLN A 293 -33.58 9.07 -12.51
C GLN A 293 -33.49 7.63 -11.99
N ILE A 294 -33.67 7.46 -10.69
CA ILE A 294 -33.36 6.23 -9.94
C ILE A 294 -33.99 4.99 -10.59
N GLU A 295 -35.24 5.07 -11.03
CA GLU A 295 -35.94 3.95 -11.68
C GLU A 295 -35.23 3.50 -12.96
N LYS A 296 -34.84 4.45 -13.83
CA LYS A 296 -34.10 4.14 -15.07
C LYS A 296 -32.71 3.59 -14.81
N VAL A 297 -32.03 4.12 -13.78
CA VAL A 297 -30.72 3.62 -13.36
C VAL A 297 -30.85 2.19 -12.84
N ILE A 298 -31.90 1.88 -12.07
CA ILE A 298 -32.20 0.52 -11.60
C ILE A 298 -32.44 -0.43 -12.77
N GLU A 299 -33.28 -0.06 -13.75
CA GLU A 299 -33.53 -0.86 -14.96
C GLU A 299 -32.22 -1.20 -15.68
N LYS A 300 -31.40 -0.18 -15.96
CA LYS A 300 -30.08 -0.35 -16.57
C LYS A 300 -29.15 -1.23 -15.74
N MET A 301 -29.16 -1.10 -14.42
CA MET A 301 -28.32 -1.91 -13.53
C MET A 301 -28.78 -3.37 -13.47
N ILE A 302 -30.08 -3.65 -13.63
CA ILE A 302 -30.62 -5.01 -13.75
C ILE A 302 -30.19 -5.64 -15.08
N GLU A 303 -30.30 -4.89 -16.19
CA GLU A 303 -29.85 -5.35 -17.52
C GLU A 303 -28.36 -5.70 -17.53
N ASN A 304 -27.54 -4.95 -16.79
CA ASN A 304 -26.10 -5.19 -16.64
C ASN A 304 -25.76 -6.19 -15.51
N GLU A 305 -26.75 -6.88 -14.94
CA GLU A 305 -26.59 -7.87 -13.88
C GLU A 305 -25.88 -7.36 -12.60
N LEU A 306 -25.91 -6.05 -12.35
CA LEU A 306 -25.31 -5.44 -11.16
C LEU A 306 -26.19 -5.59 -9.91
N ILE A 307 -27.50 -5.58 -10.12
CA ILE A 307 -28.54 -5.79 -9.11
C ILE A 307 -29.65 -6.70 -9.66
N TYR A 308 -30.47 -7.26 -8.79
CA TYR A 308 -31.62 -8.09 -9.17
C TYR A 308 -32.82 -7.83 -8.27
N SER A 309 -34.03 -8.12 -8.76
CA SER A 309 -35.26 -8.05 -7.97
C SER A 309 -35.40 -9.29 -7.09
N SER A 310 -35.67 -9.07 -5.80
CA SER A 310 -35.84 -10.11 -4.78
C SER A 310 -37.14 -10.93 -4.94
N GLY A 311 -38.04 -10.53 -5.85
CA GLY A 311 -39.29 -11.24 -6.15
C GLY A 311 -39.15 -12.43 -7.10
N ASN A 312 -37.98 -12.65 -7.71
CA ASN A 312 -37.73 -13.69 -8.73
C ASN A 312 -36.94 -14.92 -8.22
N HIS A 313 -37.05 -15.28 -6.95
CA HIS A 313 -36.51 -16.54 -6.41
C HIS A 313 -37.57 -17.38 -5.71
#